data_AF-A0AAR2IVT4-F1
#
_entry.id   AF-A0AAR2IVT4-F1
#
_cell.length_a   1.000
_cell.length_b   1.000
_cell.length_c   1.000
_cell.angle_alpha   90.00
_cell.angle_beta   90.00
_cell.angle_gamma   90.00
#
_symmetry.space_group_name_H-M   'P 1'
#
loop_
_entity.id
_entity.type
_entity.pdbx_description
1 polymer ?
#
loop_
_entity_poly.entity_id
_entity_poly.type
_entity_poly.pdbx_seq_one_letter_code
_entity_poly.pdbx_strand_id
1 'polypeptide(L)'
;IVVSFNAEKAFDRVEWGYLFFILDKFGFDSNLIHWIRLLYTAPAASIFSKSSPFPLYRGTCQGCLLAPLLFNLAIEPLVICLHSQERFEGITHKLIVHKLSL
;
A
#
# COMPACT_ATOMS: atom_id res chain seq x y z
N ILE A 1 25.97 2.64 -5.52
CA ILE A 1 25.29 1.46 -4.93
C ILE A 1 23.85 1.89 -4.71
N VAL A 2 22.88 1.20 -5.32
CA VAL A 2 21.46 1.44 -5.10
C VAL A 2 20.94 0.26 -4.29
N VAL A 3 20.37 0.53 -3.12
CA VAL A 3 19.70 -0.48 -2.30
C VAL A 3 18.21 -0.25 -2.46
N SER A 4 17.53 -1.18 -3.13
CA SER A 4 16.07 -1.15 -3.30
C SER A 4 15.42 -2.19 -2.42
N PHE A 5 14.33 -1.81 -1.74
CA PHE A 5 13.53 -2.72 -0.94
C PHE A 5 12.27 -3.08 -1.73
N ASN A 6 12.00 -4.37 -1.89
CA ASN A 6 10.81 -4.84 -2.58
C ASN A 6 9.85 -5.48 -1.58
N ALA A 7 8.60 -5.02 -1.58
CA ALA A 7 7.53 -5.64 -0.81
C ALA A 7 6.96 -6.81 -1.62
N GLU A 8 7.21 -8.04 -1.18
CA GLU A 8 6.70 -9.24 -1.85
C GLU A 8 5.16 -9.23 -1.86
N LYS A 9 4.56 -9.27 -3.06
CA LYS A 9 3.10 -9.23 -3.25
C LYS A 9 2.44 -8.10 -2.45
N ALA A 10 3.04 -6.92 -2.56
CA ALA A 10 2.72 -5.76 -1.74
C ALA A 10 1.22 -5.46 -1.68
N PHE A 11 0.55 -5.51 -2.83
CA PHE A 11 -0.90 -5.30 -2.95
C PHE A 11 -1.73 -6.37 -2.24
N ASP A 12 -1.29 -7.64 -2.26
CA ASP A 12 -2.01 -8.78 -1.68
C ASP A 12 -1.94 -8.82 -0.15
N ARG A 13 -0.93 -8.15 0.42
CA ARG A 13 -0.60 -8.21 1.85
C ARG A 13 -1.08 -7.01 2.65
N VAL A 14 -1.57 -5.94 2.01
CA VAL A 14 -2.17 -4.80 2.73
C VAL A 14 -3.48 -5.26 3.38
N GLU A 15 -3.53 -5.14 4.69
CA GLU A 15 -4.73 -5.40 5.48
C GLU A 15 -5.72 -4.24 5.28
N TRP A 16 -6.99 -4.54 5.02
CA TRP A 16 -7.99 -3.53 4.65
C TRP A 16 -8.35 -2.62 5.81
N GLY A 17 -8.44 -3.14 7.05
CA GLY A 17 -8.63 -2.33 8.25
C GLY A 17 -7.54 -1.28 8.42
N TYR A 18 -6.27 -1.67 8.27
CA TYR A 18 -5.14 -0.74 8.25
C TYR A 18 -5.26 0.29 7.12
N LEU A 19 -5.60 -0.13 5.90
CA LEU A 19 -5.75 0.78 4.77
C LEU A 19 -6.82 1.86 5.03
N PHE A 20 -8.01 1.46 5.50
CA PHE A 20 -9.07 2.43 5.82
C PHE A 20 -8.73 3.32 7.00
N PHE A 21 -8.02 2.79 8.00
CA PHE A 21 -7.52 3.58 9.11
C PHE A 21 -6.54 4.66 8.62
N ILE A 22 -5.64 4.33 7.71
CA ILE A 22 -4.69 5.28 7.14
C ILE A 22 -5.40 6.34 6.30
N LEU A 23 -6.37 5.96 5.45
CA LEU A 23 -7.15 6.93 4.68
C LEU A 23 -7.90 7.91 5.58
N ASP A 24 -8.48 7.43 6.69
CA ASP A 24 -9.09 8.30 7.71
C ASP A 24 -8.06 9.26 8.34
N LYS A 25 -6.87 8.75 8.69
CA LYS A 25 -5.79 9.58 9.25
C LYS A 25 -5.23 10.62 8.30
N PHE A 26 -5.22 10.36 7.00
CA PHE A 26 -4.86 11.34 5.97
C PHE A 26 -5.95 12.39 5.73
N GLY A 27 -7.13 12.27 6.36
CA GLY A 27 -8.22 13.24 6.26
C GLY A 27 -9.05 13.10 4.99
N PHE A 28 -9.06 11.93 4.35
CA PHE A 28 -9.93 11.69 3.20
C PHE A 28 -11.41 11.72 3.61
N ASP A 29 -12.26 12.20 2.70
CA ASP A 29 -13.69 12.28 2.94
C ASP A 29 -14.30 10.89 3.21
N SER A 30 -15.19 10.81 4.19
CA SER A 30 -15.85 9.56 4.59
C SER A 30 -16.60 8.88 3.44
N ASN A 31 -17.15 9.65 2.48
CA ASN A 31 -17.80 9.10 1.29
C ASN A 31 -16.77 8.46 0.37
N LEU A 32 -15.61 9.08 0.17
CA LEU A 32 -14.54 8.48 -0.63
C LEU A 32 -14.05 7.18 0.00
N ILE A 33 -13.82 7.18 1.31
CA ILE A 33 -13.44 5.97 2.06
C ILE A 33 -14.52 4.89 1.92
N HIS A 34 -15.80 5.26 1.95
CA HIS A 34 -16.91 4.34 1.74
C HIS A 34 -16.92 3.74 0.32
N TRP A 35 -16.71 4.55 -0.72
CA TRP A 35 -16.60 4.06 -2.10
C TRP A 35 -15.44 3.10 -2.28
N ILE A 36 -14.27 3.44 -1.72
CA ILE A 36 -13.11 2.56 -1.72
C ILE A 36 -13.46 1.27 -0.97
N ARG A 37 -14.11 1.37 0.19
CA ARG A 37 -14.54 0.20 0.96
C ARG A 37 -15.44 -0.70 0.14
N LEU A 38 -16.45 -0.18 -0.55
CA LEU A 38 -17.32 -0.97 -1.43
C LEU A 38 -16.53 -1.74 -2.51
N LEU A 39 -15.50 -1.14 -3.09
CA LEU A 39 -14.63 -1.81 -4.07
C LEU A 39 -13.84 -2.99 -3.48
N TYR A 40 -13.57 -2.96 -2.17
CA TYR A 40 -12.78 -3.97 -1.46
C TYR A 40 -13.59 -4.87 -0.51
N THR A 41 -14.91 -4.67 -0.30
CA THR A 41 -15.65 -5.41 0.74
C THR A 41 -15.98 -6.86 0.35
N ALA A 42 -16.02 -7.20 -0.93
CA ALA A 42 -16.24 -8.58 -1.38
C ALA A 42 -15.73 -8.83 -2.82
N PRO A 43 -14.43 -8.69 -3.09
CA PRO A 43 -13.90 -9.07 -4.38
C PRO A 43 -14.04 -10.59 -4.55
N ALA A 44 -14.78 -11.01 -5.57
CA ALA A 44 -14.83 -12.41 -6.00
C ALA A 44 -13.87 -12.57 -7.18
N ALA A 45 -12.93 -13.50 -7.08
CA ALA A 45 -12.03 -13.83 -8.18
C ALA A 45 -12.52 -15.09 -8.89
N SER A 46 -12.34 -15.12 -10.22
CA SER A 46 -12.49 -16.33 -11.03
C SER A 46 -11.27 -16.49 -11.93
N ILE A 47 -10.80 -17.72 -12.06
CA ILE A 47 -9.75 -18.09 -13.01
C ILE A 47 -10.43 -18.33 -14.36
N PHE A 48 -9.97 -17.61 -15.38
CA PHE A 48 -10.48 -17.75 -16.75
C PHE A 48 -10.29 -19.20 -17.22
N SER A 49 -11.41 -19.89 -17.46
CA SER A 49 -11.55 -21.33 -17.79
C SER A 49 -11.68 -22.32 -16.62
N LYS A 50 -12.84 -22.28 -15.92
CA LYS A 50 -13.47 -23.38 -15.13
C LYS A 50 -13.36 -23.35 -13.59
N SER A 51 -13.19 -22.19 -12.96
CA SER A 51 -13.38 -22.09 -11.49
C SER A 51 -14.67 -21.37 -11.14
N SER A 52 -15.39 -21.86 -10.12
CA SER A 52 -16.44 -21.10 -9.46
C SER A 52 -15.82 -19.89 -8.75
N PRO A 53 -16.52 -18.74 -8.67
CA PRO A 53 -16.01 -17.57 -7.97
C PRO A 53 -15.71 -17.92 -6.52
N PHE A 54 -14.53 -17.52 -6.03
CA PHE A 54 -14.17 -17.67 -4.64
C PHE A 54 -13.98 -16.30 -3.99
N PRO A 55 -14.34 -16.15 -2.69
CA PRO A 55 -14.18 -14.89 -1.99
C PRO A 55 -12.70 -14.59 -1.75
N LEU A 56 -12.30 -13.34 -1.98
CA LEU A 56 -11.02 -12.80 -1.56
C LEU A 56 -11.21 -12.06 -0.23
N TYR A 57 -10.29 -12.27 0.71
CA TYR A 57 -10.30 -11.66 2.04
C TYR A 57 -9.23 -10.59 2.24
N ARG A 58 -8.36 -10.41 1.23
CA ARG A 58 -7.23 -9.47 1.24
C ARG A 58 -6.75 -9.26 -0.19
N GLY A 59 -6.01 -8.19 -0.38
CA GLY A 59 -5.42 -7.88 -1.68
C GLY A 59 -6.31 -7.10 -2.62
N THR A 60 -5.76 -6.75 -3.77
CA THR A 60 -6.47 -6.03 -4.83
C THR A 60 -6.53 -6.90 -6.07
N CYS A 61 -7.65 -6.90 -6.81
CA CYS A 61 -7.71 -7.57 -8.10
C CYS A 61 -6.62 -7.03 -9.04
N GLN A 62 -5.92 -7.92 -9.76
CA GLN A 62 -4.93 -7.51 -10.75
C GLN A 62 -5.58 -6.57 -11.79
N GLY A 63 -4.89 -5.47 -12.13
CA GLY A 63 -5.40 -4.45 -13.04
C GLY A 63 -6.19 -3.31 -12.37
N CYS A 64 -6.31 -3.31 -11.03
CA CYS A 64 -6.87 -2.16 -10.32
C CYS A 64 -5.94 -0.94 -10.40
N LEU A 65 -6.37 0.11 -11.10
CA LEU A 65 -5.63 1.37 -11.23
C LEU A 65 -5.44 2.08 -9.88
N LEU A 66 -6.35 1.84 -8.93
CA LEU A 66 -6.33 2.47 -7.62
C LEU A 66 -5.35 1.78 -6.65
N ALA A 67 -5.01 0.52 -6.88
CA ALA A 67 -4.16 -0.26 -5.99
C ALA A 67 -2.76 0.35 -5.80
N PRO A 68 -2.02 0.77 -6.85
CA PRO A 68 -0.74 1.48 -6.71
C PRO A 68 -0.81 2.71 -5.82
N LEU A 69 -1.85 3.53 -5.98
CA LEU A 69 -2.02 4.75 -5.19
C LEU A 69 -2.30 4.43 -3.72
N LEU A 70 -3.19 3.49 -3.45
CA LEU A 70 -3.53 3.06 -2.09
C LEU A 70 -2.34 2.43 -1.37
N PHE A 71 -1.49 1.71 -2.11
CA PHE A 71 -0.27 1.15 -1.55
C PHE A 71 0.75 2.22 -1.16
N ASN A 72 0.95 3.24 -2.02
CA ASN A 72 1.82 4.36 -1.68
C ASN A 72 1.33 5.07 -0.40
N LEU A 73 0.02 5.31 -0.28
CA LEU A 73 -0.58 5.87 0.93
C LEU A 73 -0.40 4.97 2.15
N ALA A 74 -0.50 3.64 1.98
CA ALA A 74 -0.33 2.68 3.06
C ALA A 74 1.11 2.62 3.59
N ILE A 75 2.11 2.90 2.76
CA ILE A 75 3.53 2.94 3.15
C ILE A 75 3.98 4.30 3.67
N GLU A 76 3.32 5.38 3.27
CA GLU A 76 3.67 6.74 3.68
C GLU A 76 3.92 6.91 5.21
N PRO A 77 3.11 6.34 6.13
CA PRO A 77 3.39 6.42 7.57
C PRO A 77 4.75 5.83 7.98
N LEU A 78 5.20 4.76 7.32
CA LEU A 78 6.52 4.17 7.57
C LEU A 78 7.62 5.15 7.14
N VAL A 79 7.43 5.83 6.01
CA VAL A 79 8.38 6.81 5.48
C VAL A 79 8.45 8.04 6.39
N ILE A 80 7.31 8.56 6.82
CA ILE A 80 7.24 9.65 7.81
C ILE A 80 7.96 9.24 9.10
N CYS A 81 7.71 8.02 9.60
CA CYS A 81 8.37 7.52 10.79
C CYS A 81 9.89 7.50 10.61
N LEU A 82 10.39 6.94 9.51
CA LEU A 82 11.83 6.88 9.23
C LEU A 82 12.47 8.28 9.14
N HIS A 83 11.81 9.25 8.51
CA HIS A 83 12.34 10.63 8.43
C HIS A 83 12.27 11.38 9.76
N SER A 84 11.34 11.01 10.65
CA SER A 84 11.21 11.62 11.98
C SER A 84 12.25 11.11 12.99
N GLN A 85 12.89 9.96 12.70
CA GLN A 85 13.92 9.39 13.57
C GLN A 85 15.28 10.05 13.32
N GLU A 86 15.84 10.69 14.35
CA GLU A 86 17.19 11.31 14.27
C GLU A 86 18.30 10.30 13.93
N ARG A 87 18.10 9.02 14.24
CA ARG A 87 19.04 7.93 13.95
C ARG A 87 19.05 7.48 12.48
N PHE A 88 18.07 7.87 11.68
CA PHE A 88 18.00 7.48 10.27
C PHE A 88 18.76 8.51 9.42
N GLU A 89 20.09 8.41 9.42
CA GLU A 89 20.98 9.34 8.68
C GLU A 89 21.09 9.01 7.18
N GLY A 90 20.34 8.02 6.68
CA GLY A 90 20.44 7.56 5.29
C GLY A 90 21.76 6.82 5.01
N ILE A 91 22.09 6.65 3.73
CA ILE A 91 23.32 5.99 3.30
C ILE A 91 24.28 7.06 2.77
N THR A 92 25.43 7.23 3.42
CA THR A 92 26.48 8.15 2.96
C THR A 92 27.38 7.47 1.93
N HIS A 93 27.46 8.05 0.73
CA HIS A 93 28.40 7.62 -0.29
C HIS A 93 29.04 8.83 -0.97
N LYS A 94 30.38 8.90 -0.96
CA LYS A 94 31.17 9.99 -1.58
C LYS A 94 30.67 11.39 -1.19
N LEU A 95 30.47 11.63 0.11
CA LEU A 95 29.99 12.90 0.69
C LEU A 95 28.51 13.25 0.40
N ILE A 96 27.78 12.39 -0.31
CA ILE A 96 26.35 12.57 -0.57
C ILE A 96 25.58 11.62 0.36
N VAL A 97 24.60 12.17 1.07
CA VAL A 97 23.65 11.39 1.87
C VAL A 97 22.45 11.04 0.99
N HIS A 98 22.22 9.75 0.79
CA HIS A 98 21.03 9.23 0.11
C HIS A 98 19.98 8.86 1.16
N LYS A 99 18.84 9.57 1.14
CA LYS A 99 17.68 9.28 1.99
C LYS A 99 16.67 8.38 1.26
N LEU A 100 15.76 7.79 2.02
CA LEU A 100 14.69 6.94 1.49
C LEU A 100 13.70 7.76 0.66
N SER A 101 13.42 7.31 -0.56
CA SER A 101 12.39 7.82 -1.47
C SER A 101 11.42 6.70 -1.84
N LEU A 102 10.13 7.03 -1.99
CA LEU A 102 9.10 6.13 -2.54
C LEU A 102 9.06 6.20 -4.07
#